data_AF-A0A8T4MU88-F1
#
_entry.id   AF-A0A8T4MU88-F1
#
_cell.length_a   1.000
_cell.length_b   1.000
_cell.length_c   1.000
_cell.angle_alpha   90.00
_cell.angle_beta   90.00
_cell.angle_gamma   90.00
#
_symmetry.space_group_name_H-M   'P 1'
#
loop_
_entity.id
_entity.type
_entity.pdbx_description
1 polymer ?
#
loop_
_entity_poly.entity_id
_entity_poly.type
_entity_poly.pdbx_seq_one_letter_code
_entity_poly.pdbx_strand_id
1 'polypeptide(L)'
;MDKITNEKLDRYFTITNKALKKVKIVKTGEIDFEKAAKDFLDMAQRYYDDAKHFRDKKDYVNAFACINYAHGWLDAGARIGLFDVDHDSELFTVD
;
A
#
# COMPACT_ATOMS: atom_id res chain seq x y z
N MET A 1 -16.04 -13.95 17.07
CA MET A 1 -15.11 -12.86 16.69
C MET A 1 -14.15 -13.44 15.68
N ASP A 2 -14.15 -12.92 14.46
CA ASP A 2 -13.15 -13.28 13.46
C ASP A 2 -11.78 -12.80 13.97
N LYS A 3 -10.83 -13.73 14.13
CA LYS A 3 -9.47 -13.42 14.55
C LYS A 3 -8.60 -13.14 13.32
N ILE A 4 -7.69 -12.17 13.43
CA ILE A 4 -6.64 -12.01 12.42
C ILE A 4 -5.65 -13.17 12.58
N THR A 5 -5.51 -13.98 11.54
CA THR A 5 -4.55 -15.10 11.50
C THR A 5 -3.27 -14.70 10.78
N ASN A 6 -2.20 -15.49 10.97
CA ASN A 6 -0.96 -15.28 10.23
C ASN A 6 -1.17 -15.46 8.73
N GLU A 7 -1.97 -16.46 8.31
CA GLU A 7 -2.27 -16.70 6.88
C GLU A 7 -2.99 -15.48 6.26
N LYS A 8 -3.91 -14.87 7.01
CA LYS A 8 -4.56 -13.64 6.58
C LYS A 8 -3.54 -12.50 6.46
N LEU A 9 -2.68 -12.30 7.44
CA LEU A 9 -1.63 -11.27 7.34
C LEU A 9 -0.68 -11.53 6.16
N ASP A 10 -0.22 -12.76 5.96
CA ASP A 10 0.67 -13.15 4.85
C ASP A 10 0.09 -12.81 3.49
N ARG A 11 -1.22 -13.04 3.31
CA ARG A 11 -1.92 -12.66 2.10
C ARG A 11 -1.84 -11.14 1.86
N TYR A 12 -2.13 -10.32 2.88
CA TYR A 12 -2.13 -8.86 2.74
C TYR A 12 -0.72 -8.28 2.56
N PHE A 13 0.29 -8.83 3.23
CA PHE A 13 1.69 -8.49 2.99
C PHE A 13 2.08 -8.80 1.54
N THR A 14 1.69 -9.98 1.04
CA THR A 14 1.99 -10.39 -0.34
C THR A 14 1.35 -9.45 -1.35
N ILE A 15 0.06 -9.14 -1.20
CA ILE A 15 -0.67 -8.23 -2.09
C ILE A 15 -0.04 -6.84 -2.07
N THR A 16 0.20 -6.28 -0.88
CA THR A 16 0.75 -4.92 -0.75
C THR A 16 2.19 -4.83 -1.26
N ASN A 17 3.01 -5.85 -1.04
CA ASN A 17 4.37 -5.89 -1.59
C ASN A 17 4.37 -5.96 -3.13
N LYS A 18 3.41 -6.68 -3.73
CA LYS A 18 3.24 -6.68 -5.19
C LYS A 18 2.84 -5.29 -5.70
N ALA A 19 1.89 -4.64 -5.04
CA ALA A 19 1.47 -3.28 -5.37
C ALA A 19 2.63 -2.28 -5.28
N LEU A 20 3.40 -2.28 -4.17
CA LEU A 20 4.58 -1.43 -3.99
C LEU A 20 5.59 -1.57 -5.14
N LYS A 21 5.83 -2.80 -5.61
CA LYS A 21 6.77 -3.07 -6.71
C LYS A 21 6.23 -2.69 -8.08
N LYS A 22 4.90 -2.60 -8.22
CA LYS A 22 4.23 -2.34 -9.50
C LYS A 22 4.09 -0.85 -9.79
N VAL A 23 3.96 -0.01 -8.76
CA VAL A 23 3.80 1.44 -8.91
C VAL A 23 4.88 2.06 -9.77
N LYS A 24 4.47 2.83 -10.79
CA LYS A 24 5.33 3.72 -11.57
C LYS A 24 4.92 5.16 -11.31
N ILE A 25 5.87 6.02 -10.94
CA ILE A 25 5.59 7.43 -10.64
C ILE A 25 5.26 8.19 -11.92
N VAL A 26 4.11 8.86 -11.94
CA VAL A 26 3.73 9.83 -12.96
C VAL A 26 4.37 11.17 -12.62
N LYS A 27 5.03 11.80 -13.60
CA LYS A 27 5.81 13.04 -13.40
C LYS A 27 5.11 14.32 -13.86
N THR A 28 3.99 14.18 -14.55
CA THR A 28 3.31 15.29 -15.24
C THR A 28 1.91 15.48 -14.69
N GLY A 29 1.58 16.70 -14.26
CA GLY A 29 0.24 17.09 -13.82
C GLY A 29 0.20 18.57 -13.43
N GLU A 30 -0.95 19.05 -12.93
CA GLU A 30 -1.15 20.47 -12.57
C GLU A 30 -0.40 20.90 -11.30
N ILE A 31 -0.07 19.94 -10.42
CA ILE A 31 0.78 20.12 -9.23
C ILE A 31 2.13 19.42 -9.44
N ASP A 32 3.05 19.53 -8.46
CA ASP A 32 4.27 18.72 -8.43
C ASP A 32 3.94 17.24 -8.13
N PHE A 33 3.50 16.53 -9.18
CA PHE A 33 3.08 15.13 -9.14
C PHE A 33 4.21 14.22 -8.70
N GLU A 34 5.45 14.48 -9.15
CA GLU A 34 6.58 13.65 -8.76
C GLU A 34 6.84 13.73 -7.26
N LYS A 35 6.80 14.93 -6.68
CA LYS A 35 6.92 15.09 -5.22
C LYS A 35 5.77 14.41 -4.49
N ALA A 36 4.52 14.67 -4.89
CA ALA A 36 3.34 14.07 -4.25
C ALA A 36 3.36 12.53 -4.34
N ALA A 37 3.75 11.97 -5.48
CA ALA A 37 3.88 10.53 -5.68
C ALA A 37 4.95 9.92 -4.78
N LYS A 38 6.12 10.59 -4.64
CA LYS A 38 7.17 10.16 -3.71
C LYS A 38 6.70 10.20 -2.26
N ASP A 39 5.97 11.24 -1.86
CA ASP A 39 5.43 11.36 -0.51
C ASP A 39 4.41 10.24 -0.22
N PHE A 40 3.53 9.92 -1.17
CA PHE A 40 2.60 8.79 -1.05
C PHE A 40 3.33 7.44 -0.92
N LEU A 41 4.37 7.23 -1.74
CA LEU A 41 5.16 6.00 -1.72
C LEU A 41 5.96 5.85 -0.41
N ASP A 42 6.53 6.95 0.11
CA ASP A 42 7.19 6.98 1.41
C ASP A 42 6.22 6.59 2.52
N MET A 43 5.02 7.18 2.54
CA MET A 43 4.00 6.85 3.53
C MET A 43 3.57 5.38 3.43
N ALA A 44 3.32 4.86 2.23
CA ALA A 44 2.99 3.46 2.02
C ALA A 44 4.10 2.53 2.54
N GLN A 45 5.37 2.84 2.26
CA GLN A 45 6.53 2.06 2.70
C GLN A 45 6.69 2.08 4.22
N ARG A 46 6.53 3.25 4.86
CA ARG A 46 6.61 3.38 6.32
C ARG A 46 5.55 2.53 7.03
N TYR A 47 4.30 2.57 6.57
CA TYR A 47 3.24 1.73 7.13
C TYR A 47 3.44 0.24 6.82
N TYR A 48 4.03 -0.11 5.69
CA TYR A 48 4.42 -1.49 5.39
C TYR A 48 5.48 -2.01 6.38
N ASP A 49 6.44 -1.16 6.76
CA ASP A 49 7.47 -1.51 7.74
C ASP A 49 6.93 -1.52 9.18
N ASP A 50 6.02 -0.60 9.54
CA ASP A 50 5.29 -0.65 10.81
C ASP A 50 4.46 -1.94 10.92
N ALA A 51 3.83 -2.37 9.84
CA ALA A 51 3.10 -3.64 9.83
C ALA A 51 4.01 -4.83 10.16
N LYS A 52 5.24 -4.87 9.60
CA LYS A 52 6.23 -5.90 9.95
C LYS A 52 6.59 -5.83 11.43
N HIS A 53 6.85 -4.62 11.93
CA HIS A 53 7.20 -4.40 13.33
C HIS A 53 6.13 -4.93 14.29
N PHE A 54 4.85 -4.64 14.03
CA PHE A 54 3.75 -5.16 14.84
C PHE A 54 3.57 -6.67 14.69
N ARG A 55 3.78 -7.21 13.49
CA ARG A 55 3.74 -8.66 13.24
C ARG A 55 4.79 -9.39 14.08
N ASP A 56 6.02 -8.90 14.12
CA ASP A 56 7.12 -9.48 14.89
C ASP A 56 6.83 -9.50 16.40
N LYS A 57 6.10 -8.49 16.87
CA LYS A 57 5.60 -8.39 18.26
C LYS A 57 4.34 -9.23 18.53
N LYS A 58 3.84 -9.98 17.54
CA LYS A 58 2.57 -10.74 17.60
C LYS A 58 1.33 -9.86 17.84
N ASP A 59 1.43 -8.57 17.55
CA ASP A 59 0.30 -7.64 17.59
C ASP A 59 -0.40 -7.63 16.23
N TYR A 60 -1.21 -8.66 15.98
CA TYR A 60 -1.80 -8.89 14.66
C TYR A 60 -2.88 -7.89 14.29
N VAL A 61 -3.53 -7.25 15.27
CA VAL A 61 -4.53 -6.22 14.99
C VAL A 61 -3.85 -4.98 14.43
N ASN A 62 -2.79 -4.51 15.06
CA ASN A 62 -2.05 -3.35 14.57
C ASN A 62 -1.26 -3.68 13.28
N ALA A 63 -0.70 -4.88 13.16
CA ALA A 63 -0.09 -5.32 11.90
C ALA A 63 -1.08 -5.27 10.74
N PHE A 64 -2.31 -5.75 10.98
CA PHE A 64 -3.37 -5.74 9.98
C PHE A 64 -3.84 -4.31 9.65
N ALA A 65 -3.95 -3.44 10.65
CA ALA A 65 -4.29 -2.04 10.43
C ALA A 65 -3.23 -1.33 9.56
N CYS A 66 -1.95 -1.46 9.92
CA CYS A 66 -0.85 -0.83 9.20
C CYS A 66 -0.74 -1.33 7.75
N ILE A 67 -0.86 -2.65 7.49
CA ILE A 67 -0.72 -3.17 6.13
C ILE A 67 -1.87 -2.73 5.21
N ASN A 68 -3.09 -2.60 5.74
CA ASN A 68 -4.23 -2.06 4.97
C ASN A 68 -4.07 -0.56 4.73
N TYR A 69 -3.55 0.19 5.71
CA TYR A 69 -3.31 1.62 5.55
C TYR A 69 -2.19 1.90 4.55
N ALA A 70 -1.13 1.08 4.55
CA ALA A 70 -0.09 1.10 3.51
C ALA A 70 -0.70 0.90 2.11
N HIS A 71 -1.56 -0.09 1.94
CA HIS A 71 -2.25 -0.34 0.68
C HIS A 71 -3.19 0.81 0.28
N GLY A 72 -3.87 1.42 1.24
CA GLY A 72 -4.74 2.58 1.00
C GLY A 72 -4.01 3.78 0.41
N TRP A 73 -2.75 4.03 0.80
CA TRP A 73 -1.91 5.06 0.14
C TRP A 73 -1.63 4.72 -1.33
N LEU A 74 -1.40 3.45 -1.65
CA LEU A 74 -1.15 2.99 -3.01
C LEU A 74 -2.41 3.12 -3.88
N ASP A 75 -3.55 2.68 -3.35
CA ASP A 75 -4.86 2.83 -3.98
C ASP A 75 -5.19 4.29 -4.27
N ALA A 76 -5.06 5.16 -3.26
CA ALA A 76 -5.33 6.58 -3.41
C ALA A 76 -4.45 7.21 -4.48
N GLY A 77 -3.13 6.91 -4.47
CA GLY A 77 -2.18 7.41 -5.46
C GLY A 77 -2.49 6.92 -6.88
N ALA A 78 -2.91 5.67 -7.05
CA ALA A 78 -3.33 5.14 -8.34
C ALA A 78 -4.60 5.84 -8.85
N ARG A 79 -5.63 5.97 -8.00
CA ARG A 79 -6.93 6.57 -8.39
C ARG A 79 -6.85 8.04 -8.79
N ILE A 80 -5.94 8.81 -8.19
CA ILE A 80 -5.76 10.23 -8.51
C ILE A 80 -4.68 10.48 -9.56
N GLY A 81 -4.08 9.42 -10.12
CA GLY A 81 -3.12 9.50 -11.21
C GLY A 81 -1.67 9.83 -10.81
N LEU A 82 -1.31 9.70 -9.53
CA LEU A 82 0.10 9.80 -9.10
C LEU A 82 0.91 8.56 -9.52
N PHE A 83 0.23 7.41 -9.60
CA PHE A 83 0.83 6.14 -9.96
C PHE A 83 0.20 5.57 -11.23
N ASP A 84 1.03 5.23 -12.21
CA ASP A 84 0.66 4.35 -13.31
C ASP A 84 0.82 2.91 -12.82
N VAL A 85 -0.30 2.19 -12.81
CA VAL A 85 -0.43 0.80 -12.33
C VAL A 85 -0.93 -0.13 -13.43
N ASP A 86 -0.79 0.25 -14.70
CA ASP A 86 -1.21 -0.55 -15.86
C ASP A 86 -2.69 -1.00 -15.78
N HIS A 87 -3.59 -0.17 -15.22
CA HIS A 87 -5.03 -0.48 -14.99
C HIS A 87 -5.29 -1.81 -14.24
N ASP A 88 -4.41 -2.19 -13.31
CA ASP A 88 -4.50 -3.45 -12.57
C ASP A 88 -5.54 -3.39 -11.43
N SER A 89 -6.78 -3.76 -11.74
CA SER A 89 -7.89 -3.81 -10.80
C SER A 89 -7.89 -5.05 -9.88
N GLU A 90 -6.93 -5.96 -10.04
CA GLU A 90 -6.71 -7.06 -9.09
C GLU A 90 -5.90 -6.60 -7.87
N LEU A 91 -4.91 -5.74 -8.08
CA LEU A 91 -4.04 -5.23 -7.02
C LEU A 91 -4.42 -3.84 -6.52
N PHE A 92 -5.20 -3.07 -7.27
CA PHE A 92 -5.58 -1.71 -6.92
C PHE A 92 -7.09 -1.50 -7.10
N THR A 93 -7.63 -0.51 -6.42
CA THR A 93 -9.02 -0.05 -6.57
C THR A 93 -9.18 0.91 -7.75
N VAL A 94 -8.78 0.43 -8.93
CA VAL A 94 -8.90 1.12 -10.22
C VAL A 94 -9.92 0.40 -11.11
N ASP A 95 -10.38 1.10 -12.17
CA ASP A 95 -11.30 0.70 -13.25
C ASP A 95 -11.91 -0.73 -13.22
#